data_AF-A0A7Y4RDS7-F1
#
_entry.id   AF-A0A7Y4RDS7-F1
#
_cell.length_a   1.000
_cell.length_b   1.000
_cell.length_c   1.000
_cell.angle_alpha   90.00
_cell.angle_beta   90.00
_cell.angle_gamma   90.00
#
_symmetry.space_group_name_H-M   'P 1'
#
loop_
_entity.id
_entity.type
_entity.pdbx_description
1 polymer ?
#
loop_
_entity_poly.entity_id
_entity_poly.type
_entity_poly.pdbx_seq_one_letter_code
_entity_poly.pdbx_strand_id
1 'polypeptide(L)'
;MPVDVRDIDRMLGDPWREPIPPHCPGCGFNLSGTDGNRCPECGGTYIRRVVADFARRLQFEMKRLGSMNRMVKRGAKIGAIGLAVVGLGIFRQQATPSLGETTRVIGVIAAVLTVALGLNVFRIKRLPDWAVDHLPEPPAYAAGVLTAAMGVVLLLLSVAT
;
A
#
# COMPACT_ATOMS: atom_id res chain seq x y z
N MET A 1 42.69 9.06 -22.11
CA MET A 1 41.63 10.06 -22.40
C MET A 1 40.55 9.90 -21.34
N PRO A 2 40.18 10.95 -20.59
CA PRO A 2 39.04 10.86 -19.69
C PRO A 2 37.77 10.68 -20.54
N VAL A 3 37.05 9.59 -20.31
CA VAL A 3 35.78 9.34 -20.99
C VAL A 3 34.74 10.26 -20.36
N ASP A 4 34.14 11.16 -21.17
CA ASP A 4 33.04 12.01 -20.74
C ASP A 4 31.80 11.14 -20.50
N VAL A 5 31.19 11.25 -19.32
CA VAL A 5 29.98 10.52 -18.94
C VAL A 5 28.84 10.79 -19.93
N ARG A 6 28.82 11.97 -20.57
CA ARG A 6 27.80 12.34 -21.57
C ARG A 6 27.92 11.57 -22.89
N ASP A 7 29.14 11.15 -23.26
CA ASP A 7 29.36 10.35 -24.46
C ASP A 7 29.01 8.87 -24.22
N ILE A 8 29.15 8.39 -22.97
CA ILE A 8 28.69 7.06 -22.56
C ILE A 8 27.16 6.97 -22.66
N ASP A 9 26.42 7.97 -22.16
CA ASP A 9 24.95 8.02 -22.24
C ASP A 9 24.44 8.08 -23.69
N ARG A 10 25.19 8.75 -24.59
CA ARG A 10 24.89 8.81 -26.03
C ARG A 10 25.21 7.50 -26.76
N MET A 11 26.29 6.82 -26.40
CA MET A 11 26.70 5.56 -27.03
C MET A 11 25.88 4.35 -26.56
N LEU A 12 25.36 4.37 -25.34
CA LEU A 12 24.60 3.24 -24.79
C LEU A 12 23.14 3.17 -25.22
N GLY A 13 22.57 4.24 -25.80
CA GLY A 13 21.15 4.27 -26.15
C GLY A 13 20.30 3.80 -24.97
N ASP A 14 20.65 4.23 -23.75
CA ASP A 14 20.58 3.35 -22.59
C ASP A 14 19.16 2.79 -22.41
N PRO A 15 18.93 1.48 -22.58
CA PRO A 15 17.61 0.90 -22.45
C PRO A 15 17.16 1.19 -21.03
N TRP A 16 15.92 1.65 -20.87
CA TRP A 16 15.35 1.97 -19.55
C TRP A 16 15.70 0.87 -18.55
N ARG A 17 16.63 1.18 -17.64
CA ARG A 17 17.16 0.21 -16.67
C ARG A 17 16.26 0.08 -15.46
N GLU A 18 15.19 0.88 -15.42
CA GLU A 18 14.21 0.87 -14.35
C GLU A 18 13.40 -0.43 -14.36
N PRO A 19 13.21 -1.08 -13.20
CA PRO A 19 12.41 -2.31 -13.10
C PRO A 19 10.93 -2.13 -13.42
N ILE A 20 10.45 -0.89 -13.47
CA ILE A 20 9.10 -0.55 -13.90
C ILE A 20 9.24 0.16 -15.24
N PRO A 21 8.48 -0.26 -16.26
CA PRO A 21 8.52 0.40 -17.55
C PRO A 21 8.19 1.90 -17.39
N PRO A 22 8.91 2.80 -18.08
CA PRO A 22 8.54 4.20 -18.18
C PRO A 22 7.19 4.34 -18.91
N HIS A 23 6.26 5.09 -18.35
CA HIS A 23 5.00 5.40 -19.01
C HIS A 23 4.90 6.89 -19.34
N CYS A 24 4.26 7.21 -20.48
CA CYS A 24 3.98 8.58 -20.87
C CYS A 24 3.02 9.22 -19.86
N PRO A 25 3.31 10.41 -19.31
CA PRO A 25 2.43 11.07 -18.34
C PRO A 25 1.11 11.57 -18.96
N GLY A 26 1.04 11.71 -20.29
CA GLY A 26 -0.16 12.17 -20.99
C GLY A 26 -1.13 11.04 -21.30
N CYS A 27 -0.68 9.99 -21.99
CA CYS A 27 -1.54 8.90 -22.47
C CYS A 27 -1.29 7.54 -21.79
N GLY A 28 -0.29 7.42 -20.91
CA GLY A 28 0.03 6.15 -20.26
C GLY A 28 0.74 5.12 -21.14
N PHE A 29 1.13 5.45 -22.37
CA PHE A 29 1.84 4.53 -23.26
C PHE A 29 3.21 4.13 -22.70
N ASN A 30 3.59 2.86 -22.87
CA ASN A 30 4.89 2.35 -22.45
C ASN A 30 6.00 2.90 -23.36
N LEU A 31 6.91 3.71 -22.79
CA LEU A 31 8.03 4.33 -23.49
C LEU A 31 9.28 3.43 -23.54
N SER A 32 9.17 2.18 -23.10
CA SER A 32 10.24 1.20 -23.21
C SER A 32 10.63 1.00 -24.68
N GLY A 33 11.92 1.19 -24.98
CA GLY A 33 12.42 1.04 -26.36
C GLY A 33 12.12 2.20 -27.31
N THR A 34 11.52 3.30 -26.84
CA THR A 34 11.38 4.51 -27.68
C THR A 34 12.63 5.37 -27.59
N ASP A 35 13.23 5.68 -28.75
CA ASP A 35 14.35 6.60 -28.86
C ASP A 35 13.83 8.04 -29.01
N GLY A 36 13.97 8.85 -27.97
CA GLY A 36 13.67 10.27 -28.00
C GLY A 36 12.89 10.79 -26.80
N ASN A 37 12.40 12.03 -26.95
CA ASN A 37 11.67 12.79 -25.93
C ASN A 37 10.21 13.05 -26.35
N ARG A 38 9.66 12.22 -27.24
CA ARG A 38 8.29 12.37 -27.78
C ARG A 38 7.57 11.04 -27.75
N CYS A 39 6.35 11.04 -27.23
CA CYS A 39 5.53 9.85 -27.20
C CYS A 39 5.02 9.53 -28.62
N PRO A 40 5.15 8.28 -29.10
CA PRO A 40 4.69 7.89 -30.43
C PRO A 40 3.16 7.87 -30.57
N GLU A 41 2.44 7.64 -29.47
CA GLU A 41 0.96 7.61 -29.44
C GLU A 41 0.35 9.01 -29.44
N CYS A 42 0.68 9.84 -28.44
CA CYS A 42 0.01 11.13 -28.25
C CYS A 42 0.80 12.32 -28.83
N GLY A 43 2.01 12.11 -29.34
CA GLY A 43 2.90 13.18 -29.81
C GLY A 43 3.42 14.12 -28.72
N GLY A 44 3.05 13.88 -27.46
CA GLY A 44 3.45 14.69 -26.31
C GLY A 44 4.95 14.62 -26.05
N THR A 45 5.56 15.77 -25.75
CA THR A 45 6.97 15.83 -25.37
C THR A 45 7.15 15.48 -23.90
N TYR A 46 8.16 14.69 -23.58
CA TYR A 46 8.53 14.36 -22.20
C TYR A 46 10.03 14.48 -22.00
N ILE A 47 10.43 14.76 -20.77
CA ILE A 47 11.84 14.76 -20.38
C ILE A 47 12.18 13.39 -19.83
N ARG A 48 13.06 12.64 -20.52
CA ARG A 48 13.43 11.26 -20.16
C ARG A 48 13.82 11.11 -18.68
N ARG A 49 14.62 12.05 -18.17
CA ARG A 49 15.03 12.10 -16.75
C ARG A 49 13.85 12.20 -15.79
N VAL A 50 12.85 13.02 -16.10
CA VAL A 50 11.65 13.20 -15.25
C VAL A 50 10.81 11.92 -15.23
N VAL A 51 10.65 11.25 -16.38
CA VAL A 51 9.93 9.98 -16.47
C VAL A 51 10.67 8.87 -15.71
N ALA A 52 12.00 8.80 -15.84
CA ALA A 52 12.83 7.86 -15.08
C ALA A 52 12.76 8.10 -13.56
N ASP A 53 12.79 9.37 -13.12
CA ASP A 53 12.63 9.72 -11.70
C ASP A 53 11.24 9.35 -11.18
N PHE A 54 10.19 9.55 -11.98
CA PHE A 54 8.84 9.13 -11.64
C PHE A 54 8.73 7.61 -11.51
N ALA A 55 9.23 6.85 -12.49
CA ALA A 55 9.24 5.38 -12.44
C ALA A 55 9.98 4.85 -11.21
N ARG A 56 11.14 5.44 -10.87
CA ARG A 56 11.88 5.10 -9.65
C ARG A 56 11.07 5.37 -8.38
N ARG A 57 10.45 6.54 -8.26
CA ARG A 57 9.59 6.89 -7.10
C ARG A 57 8.42 5.92 -6.98
N LEU A 58 7.77 5.61 -8.10
CA LEU A 58 6.68 4.66 -8.14
C LEU A 58 7.13 3.26 -7.71
N GLN A 59 8.34 2.84 -8.11
CA GLN A 59 8.90 1.56 -7.66
C GLN A 59 9.12 1.51 -6.15
N PHE A 60 9.67 2.57 -5.57
CA PHE A 60 9.82 2.67 -4.12
C PHE A 60 8.46 2.63 -3.42
N GLU A 61 7.45 3.29 -3.97
CA GLU A 61 6.09 3.28 -3.45
C GLU A 61 5.45 1.89 -3.56
N MET A 62 5.60 1.19 -4.68
CA MET A 62 5.11 -0.17 -4.88
C MET A 62 5.81 -1.16 -3.93
N LYS A 63 7.13 -1.07 -3.74
CA LYS A 63 7.85 -1.90 -2.75
C LYS A 63 7.33 -1.64 -1.34
N ARG A 64 7.05 -0.38 -1.00
CA ARG A 64 6.46 -0.01 0.29
C ARG A 64 5.07 -0.59 0.45
N LEU A 65 4.21 -0.49 -0.56
CA LEU A 65 2.84 -1.04 -0.56
C LEU A 65 2.81 -2.57 -0.54
N GLY A 66 3.76 -3.25 -1.19
CA GLY A 66 3.89 -4.70 -1.13
C GLY A 66 4.12 -5.21 0.29
N SER A 67 4.83 -4.45 1.13
CA SER A 67 4.96 -4.78 2.55
C SER A 67 3.65 -4.61 3.33
N MET A 68 2.78 -3.69 2.91
CA MET A 68 1.52 -3.38 3.59
C MET A 68 0.49 -4.51 3.45
N ASN A 69 0.43 -5.22 2.33
CA ASN A 69 -0.43 -6.41 2.19
C ASN A 69 -0.12 -7.47 3.26
N ARG A 70 1.16 -7.69 3.56
CA ARG A 70 1.58 -8.56 4.67
C ARG A 70 1.20 -8.00 6.04
N MET A 71 1.31 -6.68 6.24
CA MET A 71 0.86 -6.05 7.49
C MET A 71 -0.65 -6.18 7.70
N VAL A 72 -1.45 -6.07 6.63
CA VAL A 72 -2.92 -6.22 6.70
C VAL A 72 -3.30 -7.65 7.04
N LYS A 73 -2.69 -8.66 6.41
CA LYS A 73 -2.88 -10.07 6.77
C LYS A 73 -2.52 -10.34 8.25
N ARG A 74 -1.46 -9.72 8.76
CA ARG A 74 -1.10 -9.80 10.19
C ARG A 74 -2.09 -9.04 11.08
N GLY A 75 -2.53 -7.86 10.65
CA GLY A 75 -3.51 -7.04 11.33
C GLY A 75 -4.86 -7.75 11.49
N ALA A 76 -5.32 -8.45 10.46
CA ALA A 76 -6.53 -9.27 10.52
C ALA A 76 -6.41 -10.39 11.59
N LYS A 77 -5.25 -11.05 11.68
CA LYS A 77 -4.99 -12.06 12.72
C LYS A 77 -4.99 -11.44 14.12
N ILE A 78 -4.35 -10.28 14.30
CA ILE A 78 -4.34 -9.55 15.57
C ILE A 78 -5.76 -9.13 15.95
N GLY A 79 -6.54 -8.59 15.00
CA GLY A 79 -7.93 -8.20 15.21
C GLY A 79 -8.81 -9.39 15.63
N ALA A 80 -8.63 -10.56 15.00
CA ALA A 80 -9.34 -11.78 15.39
C ALA A 80 -9.00 -12.23 16.82
N ILE A 81 -7.71 -12.20 17.19
CA ILE A 81 -7.26 -12.51 18.56
C ILE A 81 -7.83 -11.50 19.55
N GLY A 82 -7.77 -10.20 19.24
CA GLY A 82 -8.34 -9.15 20.07
C GLY A 82 -9.83 -9.32 20.31
N LEU A 83 -10.57 -9.68 19.27
CA LEU A 83 -12.02 -9.93 19.36
C LEU A 83 -12.33 -11.15 20.22
N ALA A 84 -11.53 -12.21 20.13
CA ALA A 84 -11.64 -13.38 21.01
C ALA A 84 -11.32 -13.04 22.47
N VAL A 85 -10.28 -12.24 22.73
CA VAL A 85 -9.88 -11.82 24.09
C VAL A 85 -10.94 -10.92 24.72
N VAL A 86 -11.44 -9.91 23.99
CA VAL A 86 -12.50 -9.02 24.48
C VAL A 86 -13.79 -9.80 24.71
N GLY A 87 -14.19 -10.65 23.75
CA GLY A 87 -15.38 -11.50 23.89
C GLY A 87 -15.31 -12.43 25.13
N LEU A 88 -14.15 -13.06 25.36
CA LEU A 88 -13.93 -13.89 26.56
C LEU A 88 -13.90 -13.06 27.85
N GLY A 89 -13.34 -11.85 27.78
CA GLY A 89 -13.31 -10.88 28.87
C GLY A 89 -14.72 -10.49 29.33
N ILE A 90 -15.59 -10.12 28.39
CA ILE A 90 -17.00 -9.77 28.65
C ILE A 90 -17.72 -10.94 29.31
N PHE A 91 -17.50 -12.17 28.82
CA PHE A 91 -18.08 -13.38 29.40
C PHE A 91 -17.61 -13.60 30.85
N ARG A 92 -16.33 -13.37 31.14
CA ARG A 92 -15.78 -13.47 32.51
C ARG A 92 -16.17 -12.31 33.42
N GLN A 93 -16.48 -11.15 32.87
CA GLN A 93 -16.87 -9.98 33.65
C GLN A 93 -18.17 -10.20 34.41
N GLN A 94 -19.05 -11.09 33.92
CA GLN A 94 -20.23 -11.56 34.67
C GLN A 94 -19.86 -12.28 35.98
N ALA A 95 -18.65 -12.84 36.10
CA ALA A 95 -18.17 -13.50 37.31
C ALA A 95 -17.32 -12.60 38.21
N THR A 96 -16.66 -11.58 37.66
CA THR A 96 -15.73 -10.70 38.40
C THR A 96 -15.76 -9.26 37.85
N PRO A 97 -16.47 -8.32 38.50
CA PRO A 97 -16.73 -6.98 37.96
C PRO A 97 -15.52 -6.02 37.98
N SER A 98 -14.51 -6.27 38.82
CA SER A 98 -13.36 -5.37 38.99
C SER A 98 -12.40 -5.29 37.78
N LEU A 99 -12.49 -6.23 36.83
CA LEU A 99 -11.62 -6.27 35.65
C LEU A 99 -12.14 -5.42 34.46
N GLY A 100 -13.30 -4.79 34.60
CA GLY A 100 -14.02 -4.16 33.49
C GLY A 100 -13.36 -2.93 32.86
N GLU A 101 -12.75 -2.06 33.67
CA GLU A 101 -12.16 -0.83 33.13
C GLU A 101 -10.90 -1.12 32.28
N THR A 102 -10.06 -2.06 32.72
CA THR A 102 -8.82 -2.42 32.02
C THR A 102 -9.12 -3.09 30.68
N THR A 103 -10.10 -3.99 30.62
CA THR A 103 -10.51 -4.65 29.37
C THR A 103 -11.07 -3.65 28.37
N ARG A 104 -11.82 -2.65 28.83
CA ARG A 104 -12.35 -1.56 28.00
C ARG A 104 -11.26 -0.73 27.35
N VAL A 105 -10.25 -0.30 28.11
CA VAL A 105 -9.14 0.51 27.56
C VAL A 105 -8.36 -0.30 26.52
N ILE A 106 -8.04 -1.56 26.81
CA ILE A 106 -7.33 -2.45 25.87
C ILE A 106 -8.16 -2.67 24.60
N GLY A 107 -9.47 -2.88 24.74
CA GLY A 107 -10.40 -3.05 23.63
C GLY A 107 -10.45 -1.84 22.71
N VAL A 108 -10.56 -0.62 23.26
CA VAL A 108 -10.55 0.62 22.47
C VAL A 108 -9.23 0.78 21.70
N ILE A 109 -8.08 0.54 22.34
CA ILE A 109 -6.76 0.64 21.67
C ILE A 109 -6.67 -0.37 20.53
N ALA A 110 -7.06 -1.63 20.78
CA ALA A 110 -7.06 -2.66 19.76
C ALA A 110 -7.99 -2.32 18.59
N ALA A 111 -9.18 -1.77 18.88
CA ALA A 111 -10.15 -1.35 17.87
C ALA A 111 -9.58 -0.26 16.95
N VAL A 112 -9.03 0.82 17.53
CA VAL A 112 -8.45 1.94 16.75
C VAL A 112 -7.31 1.46 15.86
N LEU A 113 -6.39 0.65 16.40
CA LEU A 113 -5.29 0.08 15.61
C LEU A 113 -5.80 -0.79 14.45
N THR A 114 -6.82 -1.61 14.70
CA THR A 114 -7.42 -2.49 13.67
C THR A 114 -8.08 -1.68 12.55
N VAL A 115 -8.83 -0.62 12.90
CA VAL A 115 -9.45 0.29 11.91
C VAL A 115 -8.37 1.03 11.10
N ALA A 116 -7.37 1.59 11.76
CA ALA A 116 -6.28 2.31 11.09
C ALA A 116 -5.52 1.42 10.10
N LEU A 117 -5.27 0.15 10.46
CA LEU A 117 -4.66 -0.83 9.56
C LEU A 117 -5.56 -1.18 8.37
N GLY A 118 -6.87 -1.36 8.58
CA GLY A 118 -7.83 -1.60 7.51
C GLY A 118 -7.92 -0.44 6.51
N LEU A 119 -7.96 0.80 7.02
CA LEU A 119 -8.05 2.00 6.17
C LEU A 119 -6.80 2.24 5.32
N ASN A 120 -5.63 1.80 5.78
CA ASN A 120 -4.38 1.94 5.05
C ASN A 120 -4.38 1.18 3.70
N VAL A 121 -5.23 0.16 3.52
CA VAL A 121 -5.39 -0.56 2.24
C VAL A 121 -5.92 0.37 1.15
N PHE A 122 -6.78 1.34 1.48
CA PHE A 122 -7.35 2.25 0.49
C PHE A 122 -6.34 3.23 -0.10
N ARG A 123 -5.16 3.38 0.52
CA ARG A 123 -4.07 4.18 -0.07
C ARG A 123 -3.57 3.60 -1.39
N ILE A 124 -3.78 2.29 -1.64
CA ILE A 124 -3.42 1.63 -2.91
C ILE A 124 -4.23 2.20 -4.09
N LYS A 125 -5.45 2.71 -3.86
CA LYS A 125 -6.25 3.36 -4.92
C LYS A 125 -5.61 4.63 -5.52
N ARG A 126 -4.53 5.14 -4.93
CA ARG A 126 -3.77 6.26 -5.50
C ARG A 126 -2.81 5.83 -6.61
N LEU A 127 -2.53 4.53 -6.75
CA LEU A 127 -1.71 4.04 -7.84
C LEU A 127 -2.51 4.09 -9.16
N PRO A 128 -1.87 4.47 -10.27
CA PRO A 128 -2.51 4.38 -11.59
C PRO A 128 -2.77 2.92 -11.97
N ASP A 129 -3.83 2.66 -12.73
CA ASP A 129 -4.32 1.29 -13.01
C ASP A 129 -3.23 0.38 -13.60
N TRP A 130 -2.43 0.89 -14.54
CA TRP A 130 -1.33 0.13 -15.17
C TRP A 130 -0.24 -0.31 -14.17
N ALA A 131 -0.07 0.40 -13.06
CA ALA A 131 0.91 0.04 -12.03
C ALA A 131 0.40 -1.08 -11.12
N VAL A 132 -0.93 -1.24 -11.02
CA VAL A 132 -1.56 -2.29 -10.21
C VAL A 132 -1.24 -3.67 -10.77
N ASP A 133 -1.18 -3.80 -12.10
CA ASP A 133 -0.86 -5.06 -12.79
C ASP A 133 0.57 -5.56 -12.52
N HIS A 134 1.45 -4.67 -12.08
CA HIS A 134 2.85 -4.97 -11.77
C HIS A 134 3.08 -5.28 -10.27
N LEU A 135 2.03 -5.29 -9.45
CA LEU A 135 2.17 -5.62 -8.03
C LEU A 135 2.39 -7.13 -7.84
N PRO A 136 3.31 -7.54 -6.94
CA PRO A 136 3.59 -8.96 -6.70
C PRO A 136 2.41 -9.70 -6.05
N GLU A 137 1.55 -8.99 -5.32
CA GLU A 137 0.30 -9.52 -4.78
C GLU A 137 -0.82 -8.53 -5.09
N PRO A 138 -1.98 -8.99 -5.60
CA PRO A 138 -3.11 -8.10 -5.84
C PRO A 138 -3.58 -7.48 -4.52
N PRO A 139 -4.03 -6.22 -4.53
CA PRO A 139 -4.55 -5.57 -3.34
C PRO A 139 -5.79 -6.30 -2.81
N ALA A 140 -5.71 -6.77 -1.57
CA ALA A 140 -6.82 -7.47 -0.92
C ALA A 140 -7.82 -6.46 -0.31
N TYR A 141 -8.51 -5.70 -1.15
CA TYR A 141 -9.48 -4.69 -0.70
C TYR A 141 -10.55 -5.27 0.24
N ALA A 142 -11.05 -6.47 -0.07
CA ALA A 142 -12.01 -7.17 0.77
C ALA A 142 -11.47 -7.43 2.19
N ALA A 143 -10.20 -7.84 2.31
CA ALA A 143 -9.55 -8.06 3.60
C ALA A 143 -9.38 -6.74 4.38
N GLY A 144 -9.06 -5.64 3.68
CA GLY A 144 -8.99 -4.30 4.29
C GLY A 144 -10.34 -3.84 4.86
N VAL A 145 -11.42 -3.99 4.07
CA VAL A 145 -12.79 -3.67 4.49
C VAL A 145 -13.22 -4.53 5.69
N LEU A 146 -13.00 -5.84 5.61
CA LEU A 146 -13.32 -6.76 6.71
C LEU A 146 -12.56 -6.42 7.99
N THR A 147 -11.26 -6.12 7.88
CA THR A 147 -10.44 -5.72 9.04
C THR A 147 -10.95 -4.42 9.64
N ALA A 148 -11.28 -3.41 8.83
CA ALA A 148 -11.86 -2.17 9.31
C ALA A 148 -13.22 -2.40 10.00
N ALA A 149 -14.10 -3.21 9.40
CA ALA A 149 -15.39 -3.56 9.97
C ALA A 149 -15.25 -4.29 11.32
N MET A 150 -14.32 -5.24 11.44
CA MET A 150 -14.00 -5.91 12.71
C MET A 150 -13.54 -4.92 13.77
N GLY A 151 -12.68 -3.96 13.41
CA GLY A 151 -12.25 -2.90 14.32
C GLY A 151 -13.39 -2.03 14.82
N VAL A 152 -14.35 -1.68 13.94
CA VAL A 152 -15.56 -0.92 14.33
C VAL A 152 -16.44 -1.74 15.28
N VAL A 153 -16.66 -3.03 14.99
CA VAL A 153 -17.43 -3.92 15.88
C VAL A 153 -16.76 -4.02 17.26
N LEU A 154 -15.44 -4.17 17.30
CA LEU A 154 -14.68 -4.24 18.55
C LEU A 154 -14.76 -2.93 19.34
N LEU A 155 -14.74 -1.78 18.65
CA LEU A 155 -14.96 -0.47 19.27
C LEU A 155 -16.34 -0.39 19.93
N LEU A 156 -17.39 -0.77 19.21
CA LEU A 156 -18.77 -0.73 19.69
C LEU A 156 -18.96 -1.63 20.90
N LEU A 157 -18.42 -2.86 20.86
CA LEU A 157 -18.46 -3.78 21.98
C LEU A 157 -17.74 -3.22 23.20
N SER A 158 -16.56 -2.62 23.01
CA SER A 158 -15.76 -2.06 24.11
C SER A 158 -16.40 -0.83 24.74
N VAL A 159 -17.21 -0.07 23.98
CA VAL A 159 -17.90 1.12 24.50
C VAL A 159 -19.20 0.75 25.23
N ALA A 160 -19.85 -0.35 24.82
CA ALA A 160 -21.09 -0.84 25.41
C ALA A 160 -20.92 -1.57 26.75
N THR A 161 -19.72 -2.09 27.03
CA THR A 161 -19.33 -2.78 28.27
C THR A 161 -18.79 -1.81 29.32
#